data_AF-W4FP31-F1
#
_entry.id   AF-W4FP31-F1
#
_cell.length_a   1.000
_cell.length_b   1.000
_cell.length_c   1.000
_cell.angle_alpha   90.00
_cell.angle_beta   90.00
_cell.angle_gamma   90.00
#
_symmetry.space_group_name_H-M   'P 1'
#
loop_
_entity.id
_entity.type
_entity.pdbx_description
1 polymer ?
#
loop_
_entity_poly.entity_id
_entity_poly.type
_entity_poly.pdbx_seq_one_letter_code
_entity_poly.pdbx_strand_id
1 'polypeptide(L)'
;MALVRLVSSVRRMLQTPQWSFLPQVQLELLPGVHLPEGDADEVDDDALWHACPKSKVTRSRKRIRNNDPSKRLKNIVHLQDCEHCGNKKLRHRLCMGCFKKGEYFTA
;
A
#
# COMPACT_ATOMS: atom_id res chain seq x y z
N MET A 1 -7.02 10.94 -38.60
CA MET A 1 -6.62 10.44 -37.25
C MET A 1 -6.04 11.51 -36.34
N ALA A 2 -5.27 12.50 -36.85
CA ALA A 2 -4.71 13.58 -36.02
C ALA A 2 -5.77 14.53 -35.44
N LEU A 3 -6.78 14.92 -36.24
CA LEU A 3 -7.87 15.79 -35.79
C LEU A 3 -8.72 15.17 -34.67
N VAL A 4 -9.02 13.87 -34.77
CA VAL A 4 -9.77 13.14 -33.72
C VAL A 4 -9.00 13.15 -32.39
N ARG A 5 -7.67 13.00 -32.45
CA ARG A 5 -6.81 13.08 -31.26
C ARG A 5 -6.77 14.50 -30.68
N LEU A 6 -6.71 15.52 -31.53
CA LEU A 6 -6.72 16.92 -31.11
C LEU A 6 -8.04 17.29 -30.41
N VAL A 7 -9.18 16.91 -31.00
CA VAL A 7 -10.52 17.11 -30.42
C VAL A 7 -10.67 16.37 -29.09
N SER A 8 -10.17 15.13 -28.99
CA SER A 8 -10.22 14.37 -27.72
C SER A 8 -9.33 14.95 -26.62
N SER A 9 -8.20 15.59 -26.99
CA SER A 9 -7.28 16.24 -26.04
C SER A 9 -7.89 17.53 -25.49
N VAL A 10 -8.46 18.36 -26.37
CA VAL A 10 -9.16 19.58 -25.98
C VAL A 10 -10.37 19.25 -25.09
N ARG A 11 -11.12 18.18 -25.39
CA ARG A 11 -12.25 17.73 -24.57
C ARG A 11 -11.83 17.26 -23.18
N ARG A 12 -10.65 16.63 -23.03
CA ARG A 12 -10.09 16.27 -21.71
C ARG A 12 -9.62 17.48 -20.92
N MET A 13 -9.12 18.54 -21.58
CA MET A 13 -8.72 19.78 -20.90
C MET A 13 -9.91 20.60 -20.42
N LEU A 14 -11.04 20.60 -21.16
CA LEU A 14 -12.26 21.30 -20.75
C LEU A 14 -13.18 20.48 -19.85
N GLN A 15 -12.89 19.19 -19.64
CA GLN A 15 -13.55 18.42 -18.58
C GLN A 15 -13.03 18.92 -17.23
N THR A 16 -13.87 19.70 -16.55
CA THR A 16 -13.71 20.02 -15.13
C THR A 16 -13.35 18.73 -14.41
N PRO A 17 -12.20 18.69 -13.75
CA PRO A 17 -11.68 17.43 -13.32
C PRO A 17 -12.53 16.97 -12.13
N GLN A 18 -12.95 15.70 -12.16
CA GLN A 18 -13.88 15.06 -11.21
C GLN A 18 -13.37 15.02 -9.75
N TRP A 19 -12.19 15.57 -9.47
CA TRP A 19 -11.70 15.84 -8.12
C TRP A 19 -12.12 17.24 -7.64
N SER A 20 -13.19 17.79 -8.21
CA SER A 20 -14.07 18.68 -7.46
C SER A 20 -14.72 17.84 -6.36
N PHE A 21 -13.96 17.62 -5.27
CA PHE A 21 -14.46 17.29 -3.94
C PHE A 21 -15.25 18.47 -3.34
N LEU A 22 -16.08 19.11 -4.17
CA LEU A 22 -17.17 19.90 -3.67
C LEU A 22 -18.31 18.88 -3.54
N PRO A 23 -18.69 18.45 -2.33
CA PRO A 23 -19.97 17.80 -2.19
C PRO A 23 -20.97 18.76 -2.81
N GLN A 24 -21.84 18.24 -3.67
CA GLN A 24 -23.04 18.96 -4.10
C GLN A 24 -23.90 19.13 -2.85
N VAL A 25 -23.55 20.09 -2.01
CA VAL A 25 -24.45 20.66 -1.04
C VAL A 25 -25.44 21.42 -1.90
N GLN A 26 -26.50 20.73 -2.33
CA GLN A 26 -27.76 21.37 -2.64
C GLN A 26 -28.14 22.12 -1.37
N LEU A 27 -27.79 23.41 -1.36
CA LEU A 27 -28.15 24.37 -0.34
C LEU A 27 -29.66 24.62 -0.46
N GLU A 28 -30.47 23.62 -0.10
CA GLU A 28 -31.90 23.78 0.15
C GLU A 28 -32.03 24.33 1.56
N LEU A 29 -32.19 25.64 1.65
CA LEU A 29 -32.45 26.39 2.86
C LEU A 29 -33.88 26.05 3.35
N LEU A 30 -34.01 25.04 4.20
CA LEU A 30 -35.26 24.73 4.92
C LEU A 30 -35.18 25.28 6.36
N PRO A 31 -36.13 26.13 6.81
CA PRO A 31 -36.16 26.63 8.17
C PRO A 31 -36.70 25.52 9.08
N GLY A 32 -35.80 24.80 9.74
CA GLY A 32 -36.20 23.73 10.68
C GLY A 32 -35.15 22.66 10.97
N VAL A 33 -33.86 22.94 10.78
CA VAL A 33 -32.80 22.01 11.19
C VAL A 33 -32.74 22.00 12.72
N HIS A 34 -33.49 21.08 13.32
CA HIS A 34 -33.18 20.59 14.65
C HIS A 34 -31.92 19.74 14.50
N LEU A 35 -30.77 20.24 14.97
CA LEU A 35 -29.60 19.38 15.12
C LEU A 35 -30.00 18.22 16.04
N PRO A 36 -29.77 16.95 15.65
CA PRO A 36 -29.88 15.87 16.61
C PRO A 36 -28.87 16.15 17.73
N GLU A 37 -29.32 15.99 18.97
CA GLU A 37 -28.47 16.02 20.15
C GLU A 37 -27.34 15.02 19.94
N GLY A 38 -26.09 15.52 19.96
CA GLY A 38 -24.92 14.81 19.45
C GLY A 38 -24.80 13.38 19.96
N ASP A 39 -25.02 12.44 19.05
CA ASP A 39 -24.66 11.04 19.22
C ASP A 39 -23.13 10.96 19.32
N ALA A 40 -22.64 10.32 20.38
CA ALA A 40 -21.22 10.25 20.73
C ALA A 40 -20.30 9.66 19.63
N ASP A 41 -20.88 9.12 18.55
CA ASP A 41 -20.19 8.52 17.43
C ASP A 41 -19.68 9.56 16.39
N GLU A 42 -20.28 10.76 16.28
CA GLU A 42 -19.82 11.79 15.32
C GLU A 42 -18.51 12.47 15.76
N VAL A 43 -18.24 12.52 17.07
CA VAL A 43 -17.07 13.21 17.64
C VAL A 43 -15.77 12.42 17.40
N ASP A 44 -15.86 11.09 17.34
CA ASP A 44 -14.70 10.22 17.12
C ASP A 44 -14.26 10.21 15.65
N ASP A 45 -15.19 10.37 14.71
CA ASP A 45 -14.88 10.48 13.29
C ASP A 45 -14.10 11.79 13.01
N ASP A 46 -14.55 12.92 13.56
CA ASP A 46 -13.86 14.22 13.44
C ASP A 46 -12.44 14.20 14.03
N ALA A 47 -12.23 13.50 15.14
CA ALA A 47 -10.92 13.37 15.77
C ALA A 47 -9.91 12.61 14.89
N LEU A 48 -10.37 11.60 14.14
CA LEU A 48 -9.52 10.85 13.22
C LEU A 48 -9.14 11.67 11.98
N TRP A 49 -10.07 12.48 11.43
CA TRP A 49 -9.79 13.39 10.32
C TRP A 49 -8.76 14.48 10.65
N HIS A 50 -8.66 14.86 11.92
CA HIS A 50 -7.67 15.81 12.42
C HIS A 50 -6.38 15.16 12.98
N ALA A 51 -6.25 13.83 12.92
CA ALA A 51 -5.10 13.13 13.44
C ALA A 51 -3.84 13.39 12.59
N CYS A 52 -3.00 14.29 13.06
CA CYS A 52 -1.70 14.59 12.48
C CYS A 52 -0.58 14.32 13.50
N PRO A 53 0.58 13.78 13.07
CA PRO A 53 1.74 13.71 13.94
C PRO A 53 2.10 15.10 14.49
N LYS A 54 1.97 15.28 15.80
CA LYS A 54 2.21 16.58 16.45
C LYS A 54 3.64 17.10 16.26
N SER A 55 4.62 16.22 16.14
CA SER A 55 6.03 16.59 15.98
C SER A 55 6.85 15.57 15.20
N LYS A 56 7.97 16.03 14.64
CA LYS A 56 8.92 15.18 13.91
C LYS A 56 9.62 14.20 14.85
N VAL A 57 9.66 12.92 14.46
CA VAL A 57 10.41 11.89 15.18
C VAL A 57 11.92 12.17 15.08
N THR A 58 12.61 12.19 16.22
CA THR A 58 14.07 12.39 16.27
C THR A 58 14.83 11.25 15.60
N ARG A 59 16.03 11.53 15.09
CA ARG A 59 16.88 10.53 14.43
C ARG A 59 17.20 9.34 15.33
N SER A 60 17.43 9.56 16.62
CA SER A 60 17.70 8.50 17.60
C SER A 60 16.50 7.56 17.75
N ARG A 61 15.29 8.10 17.94
CA ARG A 61 14.05 7.32 18.06
C ARG A 61 13.74 6.54 16.79
N LYS A 62 13.89 7.16 15.61
CA LYS A 62 13.71 6.49 14.32
C LYS A 62 14.70 5.33 14.14
N ARG A 63 15.96 5.52 14.53
CA ARG A 63 17.00 4.49 14.45
C ARG A 63 16.67 3.28 15.32
N ILE A 64 16.31 3.50 16.58
CA ILE A 64 15.96 2.41 17.52
C ILE A 64 14.77 1.62 16.97
N ARG A 65 13.70 2.31 16.55
CA ARG A 65 12.50 1.66 15.99
C ARG A 65 12.76 0.86 14.73
N ASN A 66 13.70 1.29 13.89
CA ASN A 66 14.02 0.64 12.61
C ASN A 66 15.03 -0.51 12.78
N ASN A 67 15.96 -0.41 13.72
CA ASN A 67 17.00 -1.40 13.98
C ASN A 67 16.63 -2.40 15.07
N ASP A 68 15.37 -2.42 15.50
CA ASP A 68 14.85 -3.38 16.46
C ASP A 68 15.15 -4.82 15.97
N PRO A 69 15.65 -5.71 16.85
CA PRO A 69 15.99 -7.09 16.48
C PRO A 69 14.80 -7.88 15.92
N SER A 70 13.56 -7.51 16.25
CA SER A 70 12.35 -8.11 15.70
C SER A 70 12.16 -7.84 14.20
N LYS A 71 12.60 -6.67 13.73
CA LYS A 71 12.48 -6.23 12.33
C LYS A 71 13.70 -6.56 11.48
N ARG A 72 14.80 -6.96 12.13
CA ARG A 72 16.03 -7.34 11.43
C ARG A 72 15.82 -8.61 10.63
N LEU A 73 16.41 -8.67 9.43
CA LEU A 73 16.41 -9.89 8.63
C LEU A 73 17.05 -11.03 9.43
N LYS A 74 16.27 -12.11 9.62
CA LYS A 74 16.74 -13.31 10.31
C LYS A 74 17.60 -14.13 9.36
N ASN A 75 18.64 -14.75 9.91
CA ASN A 75 19.50 -15.64 9.13
C ASN A 75 18.73 -16.92 8.73
N ILE A 76 18.88 -17.35 7.48
CA ILE A 76 18.37 -18.62 6.97
C ILE A 76 19.36 -19.72 7.37
N VAL A 77 19.06 -20.44 8.45
CA VAL A 77 19.94 -21.53 8.95
C VAL A 77 19.75 -22.87 8.23
N HIS A 78 18.71 -22.99 7.40
CA HIS A 78 18.28 -24.25 6.79
C HIS A 78 18.72 -24.38 5.32
N LEU A 79 19.91 -23.88 4.99
CA LEU A 79 20.58 -24.13 3.72
C LEU A 79 21.34 -25.47 3.81
N GLN A 80 21.18 -26.34 2.82
CA GLN A 80 21.84 -27.65 2.71
C GLN A 80 22.43 -27.81 1.32
N ASP A 81 23.40 -28.69 1.15
CA ASP A 81 23.97 -28.99 -0.16
C ASP A 81 23.04 -29.93 -0.95
N CYS A 82 22.98 -29.72 -2.26
CA CYS A 82 22.26 -30.60 -3.17
C CYS A 82 23.12 -31.83 -3.51
N GLU A 83 22.54 -33.02 -3.41
CA GLU A 83 23.23 -34.30 -3.66
C GLU A 83 23.73 -34.46 -5.10
N HIS A 84 23.02 -33.90 -6.09
CA HIS A 84 23.42 -34.02 -7.51
C HIS A 84 24.43 -32.96 -7.96
N CYS A 85 24.14 -31.68 -7.70
CA CYS A 85 24.93 -30.56 -8.25
C CYS A 85 25.83 -29.84 -7.23
N GLY A 86 25.75 -30.16 -5.93
CA GLY A 86 26.50 -29.48 -4.88
C GLY A 86 26.06 -28.04 -4.58
N ASN A 87 25.07 -27.48 -5.29
CA ASN A 87 24.56 -26.14 -5.00
C ASN A 87 23.74 -26.13 -3.70
N LYS A 88 23.78 -24.99 -2.99
CA LYS A 88 22.96 -24.78 -1.80
C LYS A 88 21.47 -24.77 -2.16
N LYS A 89 20.69 -25.62 -1.52
CA LYS A 89 19.22 -25.69 -1.56
C LYS A 89 18.64 -25.41 -0.18
N LEU A 90 17.37 -25.03 -0.13
CA LEU A 90 16.62 -24.94 1.13
C LEU A 90 16.19 -26.35 1.58
N ARG A 91 16.10 -26.58 2.90
CA ARG A 91 15.49 -27.82 3.43
C ARG A 91 14.07 -28.02 2.88
N HIS A 92 13.76 -29.25 2.50
CA HIS A 92 12.46 -29.67 1.94
C HIS A 92 12.06 -29.02 0.59
N ARG A 93 13.00 -28.40 -0.14
CA ARG A 93 12.76 -27.93 -1.51
C ARG A 93 13.71 -28.62 -2.48
N LEU A 94 13.21 -28.90 -3.69
CA LEU A 94 14.05 -29.35 -4.80
C LEU A 94 15.07 -28.26 -5.18
N CYS A 95 16.24 -28.67 -5.63
CA CYS A 95 17.23 -27.72 -6.13
C CYS A 95 16.70 -27.07 -7.41
N MET A 96 16.60 -25.74 -7.43
CA MET A 96 16.12 -24.99 -8.59
C MET A 96 16.99 -25.21 -9.83
N GLY A 97 18.30 -25.45 -9.64
CA GLY A 97 19.24 -25.75 -10.72
C GLY A 97 18.96 -27.11 -11.36
N CYS A 98 18.93 -28.17 -10.55
CA CYS A 98 18.64 -29.53 -11.03
C CYS A 98 17.22 -29.65 -11.61
N PHE A 99 16.24 -28.98 -11.00
CA PHE A 99 14.88 -28.94 -11.52
C PHE A 99 14.82 -28.33 -12.92
N LYS A 100 15.50 -27.19 -13.15
CA LYS A 100 15.54 -26.54 -14.47
C LYS A 100 16.22 -27.39 -15.53
N LYS A 101 17.20 -28.20 -15.16
CA LYS A 101 17.90 -29.11 -16.06
C LYS A 101 17.12 -30.39 -16.36
N GLY A 102 16.08 -30.70 -15.59
CA GLY A 102 15.30 -31.93 -15.75
C GLY A 102 15.96 -33.18 -15.17
N GLU A 103 17.06 -33.06 -14.43
CA GLU A 103 17.86 -34.19 -13.91
C GLU A 103 17.05 -35.12 -12.98
N TYR A 104 15.98 -34.64 -12.34
CA TYR A 104 15.12 -35.45 -11.46
C TYR A 104 14.07 -36.29 -12.20
N PHE A 105 13.79 -35.99 -13.47
CA PHE A 105 12.69 -36.59 -14.23
C PHE A 105 13.16 -37.63 -15.23
N THR A 106 14.45 -37.65 -15.55
CA THR A 106 15.06 -38.62 -16.45
C THR A 106 15.52 -39.82 -15.63
N ALA A 107 14.61 -40.76 -15.37
CA ALA A 107 14.93 -42.12 -14.98
C ALA A 107 15.15 -42.98 -16.21
#